data_AF-A0A7Y9YH41-F1
#
_entry.id   AF-A0A7Y9YH41-F1
#
_cell.length_a   1.000
_cell.length_b   1.000
_cell.length_c   1.000
_cell.angle_alpha   90.00
_cell.angle_beta   90.00
_cell.angle_gamma   90.00
#
_symmetry.space_group_name_H-M   'P 1'
#
loop_
_entity.id
_entity.type
_entity.pdbx_description
1 polymer ?
#
loop_
_entity_poly.entity_id
_entity_poly.type
_entity_poly.pdbx_seq_one_letter_code
_entity_poly.pdbx_strand_id
1 'polypeptide(L)'
;MTRPARRPDPGDGWDPRSQPYPHRRPASLGPLRLTLFARVSRTWHGTWLPYSRDLTREGADLVDDFPTTRGRIDRLACSPEEWEGDVSSLFTTHGRIAVGRLAARDGQRLVLVGLVGGEVLRLRVAWP
;
A
#
# COMPACT_ATOMS: atom_id res chain seq x y z
N MET A 1 55.01 -1.98 32.54
CA MET A 1 54.77 -2.34 31.13
C MET A 1 53.34 -2.02 30.79
N THR A 2 53.14 -1.10 29.86
CA THR A 2 51.85 -0.52 29.46
C THR A 2 51.35 -1.23 28.20
N ARG A 3 50.11 -1.73 28.21
CA ARG A 3 49.23 -1.78 27.02
C ARG A 3 47.78 -2.08 27.46
N PRO A 4 46.83 -1.15 27.28
CA PRO A 4 45.42 -1.43 27.52
C PRO A 4 44.71 -1.94 26.25
N ALA A 5 43.50 -2.46 26.48
CA ALA A 5 42.36 -2.63 25.58
C ALA A 5 42.33 -3.80 24.58
N ARG A 6 41.26 -4.59 24.69
CA ARG A 6 40.30 -4.66 23.57
C ARG A 6 38.88 -4.54 24.12
N ARG A 7 38.31 -3.35 24.00
CA ARG A 7 36.87 -3.10 24.09
C ARG A 7 36.20 -3.97 23.01
N PRO A 8 35.15 -4.74 23.31
CA PRO A 8 34.38 -5.39 22.24
C PRO A 8 33.81 -4.31 21.32
N ASP A 9 34.00 -4.52 20.03
CA ASP A 9 33.52 -3.66 18.95
C ASP A 9 31.98 -3.60 19.00
N PRO A 10 31.33 -2.42 19.04
CA PRO A 10 29.90 -2.31 18.80
C PRO A 10 29.67 -2.38 17.28
N GLY A 11 29.93 -3.56 16.73
CA GLY A 11 29.99 -3.84 15.30
C GLY A 11 28.87 -4.76 14.83
N ASP A 12 27.68 -4.66 15.41
CA ASP A 12 26.46 -5.05 14.69
C ASP A 12 25.81 -3.74 14.25
N GLY A 13 26.27 -3.29 13.08
CA GLY A 13 25.75 -2.12 12.39
C GLY A 13 24.29 -2.34 12.10
N TRP A 14 23.42 -1.94 13.04
CA TRP A 14 22.08 -1.51 12.72
C TRP A 14 22.21 -0.33 11.76
N ASP A 15 22.30 -0.66 10.47
CA ASP A 15 22.20 0.33 9.41
C ASP A 15 20.70 0.52 9.13
N PRO A 16 20.09 1.65 9.53
CA PRO A 16 18.68 1.90 9.27
C PRO A 16 18.34 2.02 7.77
N ARG A 17 19.35 2.05 6.87
CA ARG A 17 19.17 1.99 5.41
C ARG A 17 19.21 0.55 4.88
N SER A 18 19.63 -0.41 5.69
CA SER A 18 19.56 -1.84 5.41
C SER A 18 18.20 -2.44 5.76
N GLN A 19 17.28 -1.64 6.32
CA GLN A 19 15.85 -1.97 6.30
C GLN A 19 15.36 -1.90 4.84
N PRO A 20 14.81 -2.98 4.27
CA PRO A 20 14.06 -2.88 3.04
C PRO A 20 12.81 -2.05 3.35
N TYR A 21 12.88 -0.75 3.01
CA TYR A 21 11.89 0.33 3.12
C TYR A 21 11.90 1.20 4.38
N PRO A 22 11.96 2.55 4.19
CA PRO A 22 10.85 3.27 3.54
C PRO A 22 11.24 4.40 2.57
N HIS A 23 12.13 4.19 1.60
CA HIS A 23 12.50 5.28 0.65
C HIS A 23 12.73 4.89 -0.81
N ARG A 24 12.67 3.60 -1.18
CA ARG A 24 12.70 3.27 -2.61
C ARG A 24 11.28 3.30 -3.16
N ARG A 25 11.14 3.57 -4.44
CA ARG A 25 9.87 3.39 -5.15
C ARG A 25 9.65 1.89 -5.28
N PRO A 26 8.42 1.39 -5.07
CA PRO A 26 8.19 -0.03 -5.25
C PRO A 26 8.49 -0.33 -6.71
N ALA A 27 9.31 -1.35 -6.96
CA ALA A 27 9.48 -1.84 -8.32
C ALA A 27 8.10 -2.28 -8.81
N SER A 28 7.66 -1.69 -9.93
CA SER A 28 6.34 -1.96 -10.53
C SER A 28 6.08 -3.47 -10.55
N LEU A 29 4.89 -3.84 -10.10
CA LEU A 29 4.50 -5.25 -9.92
C LEU A 29 4.14 -5.94 -11.24
N GLY A 30 4.12 -5.19 -12.34
CA GLY A 30 3.58 -5.61 -13.63
C GLY A 30 2.35 -4.77 -14.00
N PRO A 31 1.53 -5.20 -14.97
CA PRO A 31 0.34 -4.46 -15.34
C PRO A 31 -0.68 -4.41 -14.19
N LEU A 32 -1.14 -3.22 -13.81
CA LEU A 32 -2.19 -3.04 -12.81
C LEU A 32 -3.43 -3.88 -13.15
N ARG A 33 -3.78 -4.82 -12.26
CA ARG A 33 -4.92 -5.74 -12.42
C ARG A 33 -6.17 -5.13 -11.80
N LEU A 34 -6.70 -4.11 -12.45
CA LEU A 34 -7.87 -3.36 -12.01
C LEU A 34 -8.96 -3.34 -13.09
N THR A 35 -10.16 -3.74 -12.71
CA THR A 35 -11.36 -3.63 -13.54
C THR A 35 -12.32 -2.63 -12.90
N LEU A 36 -12.50 -1.47 -13.52
CA LEU A 36 -13.48 -0.47 -13.07
C LEU A 36 -14.79 -0.63 -13.85
N PHE A 37 -15.91 -0.59 -13.15
CA PHE A 37 -17.23 -0.68 -13.77
C PHE A 37 -17.64 0.69 -14.34
N ALA A 38 -18.23 0.68 -15.53
CA ALA A 38 -18.73 1.89 -16.19
C ALA A 38 -20.03 2.41 -15.57
N ARG A 39 -20.86 1.48 -15.07
CA ARG A 39 -22.09 1.78 -14.34
C ARG A 39 -21.93 1.20 -12.95
N VAL A 40 -22.01 2.06 -11.93
CA VAL A 40 -21.91 1.65 -10.53
C VAL A 40 -23.04 0.65 -10.28
N SER A 41 -22.70 -0.64 -10.17
CA SER A 41 -23.61 -1.57 -9.50
C SER A 41 -23.64 -1.11 -8.06
N ARG A 42 -24.83 -0.96 -7.46
CA ARG A 42 -25.15 -0.06 -6.32
C ARG A 42 -24.27 -0.14 -5.06
N THR A 43 -23.24 -0.99 -5.04
CA THR A 43 -22.31 -1.22 -3.92
C THR A 43 -20.83 -1.18 -4.33
N TRP A 44 -20.46 -1.47 -5.59
CA TRP A 44 -19.07 -1.66 -6.02
C TRP A 44 -18.74 -0.88 -7.29
N HIS A 45 -17.54 -0.28 -7.29
CA HIS A 45 -17.03 0.53 -8.40
C HIS A 45 -16.03 -0.24 -9.27
N GLY A 46 -15.50 -1.35 -8.77
CA GLY A 46 -14.59 -2.21 -9.50
C GLY A 46 -14.06 -3.37 -8.67
N THR A 47 -13.19 -4.15 -9.30
CA THR A 47 -12.45 -5.25 -8.70
C THR A 47 -10.96 -5.02 -8.89
N TRP A 48 -10.20 -5.15 -7.81
CA TRP A 48 -8.74 -5.11 -7.81
C TRP A 48 -8.19 -6.51 -7.47
N LEU A 49 -7.20 -6.97 -8.24
CA LEU A 49 -6.56 -8.28 -8.09
C LEU A 49 -5.07 -8.09 -7.75
N PRO A 50 -4.71 -7.92 -6.46
CA PRO A 50 -3.32 -7.77 -6.05
C PRO A 50 -2.48 -9.00 -6.40
N TYR A 51 -1.16 -8.83 -6.50
CA TYR A 51 -0.23 -9.94 -6.68
C TYR A 51 0.13 -10.64 -5.36
N SER A 52 0.04 -9.92 -4.24
CA SER A 52 0.43 -10.35 -2.90
C SER A 52 -0.35 -9.62 -1.81
N ARG A 53 -0.17 -10.02 -0.54
CA ARG A 53 -0.76 -9.35 0.63
C ARG A 53 0.10 -8.21 1.18
N ASP A 54 1.20 -7.85 0.52
CA ASP A 54 2.02 -6.70 0.91
C ASP A 54 1.34 -5.39 0.46
N LEU A 55 0.53 -4.81 1.34
CA LEU A 55 -0.19 -3.57 1.05
C LEU A 55 0.74 -2.40 0.74
N THR A 56 1.96 -2.39 1.29
CA THR A 56 2.91 -1.29 1.04
C THR A 56 3.27 -1.23 -0.44
N ARG A 57 3.53 -2.39 -1.02
CA ARG A 57 3.89 -2.51 -2.44
C ARG A 57 2.67 -2.40 -3.35
N GLU A 58 1.64 -3.20 -3.06
CA GLU A 58 0.43 -3.29 -3.88
C GLU A 58 -0.35 -1.97 -3.89
N GLY A 59 -0.49 -1.33 -2.72
CA GLY A 59 -1.18 -0.06 -2.60
C GLY A 59 -0.46 1.08 -3.31
N ALA A 60 0.87 1.09 -3.31
CA ALA A 60 1.64 2.10 -4.04
C ALA A 60 1.53 1.92 -5.56
N ASP A 61 1.57 0.68 -6.05
CA ASP A 61 1.36 0.34 -7.47
C ASP A 61 -0.05 0.74 -7.93
N LEU A 62 -1.09 0.44 -7.11
CA LEU A 62 -2.46 0.88 -7.37
C LEU A 62 -2.59 2.41 -7.48
N VAL A 63 -1.87 3.17 -6.64
CA VAL A 63 -1.93 4.64 -6.63
C VAL A 63 -1.22 5.24 -7.82
N ASP A 64 -0.04 4.71 -8.16
CA ASP A 64 0.80 5.24 -9.22
C ASP A 64 0.25 4.91 -10.62
N ASP A 65 -0.32 3.71 -10.80
CA ASP A 65 -0.86 3.26 -12.09
C ASP A 65 -2.38 3.41 -12.20
N PHE A 66 -3.02 4.13 -11.27
CA PHE A 66 -4.46 4.37 -11.33
C PHE A 66 -4.86 5.10 -12.62
N PRO A 67 -5.95 4.70 -13.31
CA PRO A 67 -6.37 5.36 -14.54
C PRO A 67 -6.62 6.85 -14.36
N THR A 68 -5.76 7.69 -14.94
CA THR A 68 -5.85 9.16 -14.80
C THR A 68 -7.15 9.74 -15.35
N THR A 69 -7.79 9.07 -16.30
CA THR A 69 -9.12 9.40 -16.83
C THR A 69 -10.23 9.29 -15.78
N ARG A 70 -9.97 8.59 -14.66
CA ARG A 70 -10.87 8.47 -13.51
C ARG A 70 -10.45 9.37 -12.35
N GLY A 71 -9.32 10.06 -12.44
CA GLY A 71 -8.79 10.93 -11.39
C GLY A 71 -7.49 10.42 -10.79
N ARG A 72 -7.13 10.95 -9.61
CA ARG A 72 -5.92 10.59 -8.86
C ARG A 72 -6.30 10.17 -7.44
N ILE A 73 -5.66 9.13 -6.94
CA ILE A 73 -5.85 8.66 -5.56
C ILE A 73 -5.08 9.57 -4.58
N ASP A 74 -5.73 10.03 -3.51
CA ASP A 74 -5.10 10.78 -2.42
C ASP A 74 -5.22 10.10 -1.05
N ARG A 75 -6.09 9.10 -0.93
CA ARG A 75 -6.31 8.34 0.29
C ARG A 75 -6.70 6.90 -0.03
N LEU A 76 -6.24 5.98 0.79
CA LEU A 76 -6.64 4.57 0.74
C LEU A 76 -7.19 4.16 2.11
N ALA A 77 -8.17 3.27 2.14
CA ALA A 77 -8.53 2.58 3.38
C ALA A 77 -8.85 1.12 3.10
N CYS A 78 -8.43 0.22 3.97
CA CYS A 78 -8.55 -1.23 3.77
C CYS A 78 -8.90 -1.95 5.08
N SER A 79 -9.47 -3.15 4.95
CA SER A 79 -9.64 -4.06 6.08
C SER A 79 -8.27 -4.66 6.46
N PRO A 80 -7.76 -4.41 7.68
CA PRO A 80 -6.39 -4.79 8.04
C PRO A 80 -6.15 -6.31 8.07
N GLU A 81 -7.20 -7.11 8.30
CA GLU A 81 -7.14 -8.58 8.31
C GLU A 81 -6.75 -9.22 6.98
N GLU A 82 -6.88 -8.50 5.87
CA GLU A 82 -6.56 -9.01 4.52
C GLU A 82 -5.10 -8.76 4.11
N TRP A 83 -4.35 -7.95 4.87
CA TRP A 83 -3.03 -7.46 4.48
C TRP A 83 -1.94 -7.83 5.49
N GLU A 84 -0.71 -7.95 5.01
CA GLU A 84 0.45 -8.21 5.85
C GLU A 84 0.92 -6.94 6.55
N GLY A 85 0.93 -6.97 7.89
CA GLY A 85 1.42 -5.87 8.71
C GLY A 85 0.41 -4.74 8.93
N ASP A 86 0.86 -3.72 9.67
CA ASP A 86 0.08 -2.51 9.92
C ASP A 86 0.64 -1.34 9.09
N VAL A 87 -0.06 -0.99 8.01
CA VAL A 87 0.37 0.05 7.08
C VAL A 87 -0.50 1.29 7.28
N SER A 88 0.12 2.37 7.79
CA SER A 88 -0.57 3.65 8.06
C SER A 88 -0.34 4.70 6.96
N SER A 89 0.66 4.50 6.11
CA SER A 89 0.94 5.38 4.97
C SER A 89 1.70 4.65 3.87
N LEU A 90 1.47 5.06 2.62
CA LEU A 90 2.15 4.55 1.43
C LEU A 90 3.04 5.64 0.84
N PHE A 91 4.22 5.25 0.36
CA PHE A 91 5.08 6.12 -0.43
C PHE A 91 4.93 5.77 -1.90
N THR A 92 4.47 6.73 -2.69
CA THR A 92 4.16 6.57 -4.11
C THR A 92 4.98 7.59 -4.93
N THR A 93 4.95 7.47 -6.25
CA THR A 93 5.60 8.41 -7.18
C THR A 93 5.08 9.84 -7.01
N HIS A 94 3.85 9.99 -6.50
CA HIS A 94 3.20 11.27 -6.27
C HIS A 94 3.31 11.78 -4.82
N GLY A 95 4.11 11.12 -3.99
CA GLY A 95 4.34 11.47 -2.59
C GLY A 95 3.74 10.47 -1.61
N ARG A 96 3.59 10.91 -0.36
CA ARG A 96 3.04 10.06 0.72
C ARG A 96 1.52 10.20 0.78
N ILE A 97 0.80 9.08 0.79
CA ILE A 97 -0.64 9.06 1.05
C ILE A 97 -0.95 8.33 2.36
N ALA A 98 -2.03 8.73 3.02
CA ALA A 98 -2.48 8.09 4.25
C ALA A 98 -3.30 6.82 3.95
N VAL A 99 -3.09 5.80 4.78
CA VAL A 99 -3.89 4.57 4.78
C VAL A 99 -4.76 4.54 6.03
N GLY A 100 -6.07 4.58 5.81
CA GLY A 100 -7.07 4.39 6.85
C GLY A 100 -7.37 2.90 7.08
N ARG A 101 -7.92 2.60 8.25
CA ARG A 101 -8.40 1.25 8.58
C ARG A 101 -9.92 1.22 8.45
N LEU A 102 -10.41 0.22 7.75
CA LEU A 102 -11.84 -0.09 7.75
C LEU A 102 -12.13 -1.03 8.92
N ALA A 103 -13.19 -0.77 9.67
CA ALA A 103 -13.68 -1.72 10.64
C ALA A 103 -14.06 -3.02 9.90
N ALA A 104 -13.59 -4.16 10.42
CA ALA A 104 -13.94 -5.47 9.91
C ALA A 104 -15.46 -5.57 9.76
N ARG A 105 -15.93 -5.67 8.53
CA ARG A 105 -17.35 -5.83 8.18
C ARG A 105 -17.47 -7.13 7.41
N ASP A 106 -17.88 -8.17 8.11
CA ASP A 106 -18.40 -9.43 7.54
C ASP A 106 -17.57 -10.03 6.38
N GLY A 107 -16.26 -10.20 6.58
CA GLY A 107 -15.38 -10.87 5.61
C GLY A 107 -15.33 -10.22 4.22
N GLN A 108 -15.76 -8.96 4.10
CA GLN A 108 -15.73 -8.24 2.84
C GLN A 108 -14.31 -7.75 2.58
N ARG A 109 -13.70 -8.32 1.53
CA ARG A 109 -12.40 -7.89 1.00
C ARG A 109 -12.59 -6.55 0.26
N LEU A 110 -12.49 -5.46 1.01
CA LEU A 110 -12.83 -4.11 0.58
C LEU A 110 -11.61 -3.20 0.68
N VAL A 111 -11.39 -2.44 -0.39
CA VAL A 111 -10.52 -1.27 -0.39
C VAL A 111 -11.35 -0.06 -0.81
N LEU A 112 -11.33 0.98 0.01
CA LEU A 112 -11.83 2.30 -0.33
C LEU A 112 -10.68 3.14 -0.90
N VAL A 113 -10.97 3.78 -2.02
CA VAL A 113 -10.03 4.67 -2.70
C VAL A 113 -10.67 6.05 -2.75
N GLY A 114 -10.05 7.00 -2.06
CA GLY A 114 -10.40 8.42 -2.15
C GLY A 114 -9.70 9.06 -3.34
N LEU A 115 -10.48 9.75 -4.16
CA LEU A 115 -9.97 10.52 -5.28
C LEU A 115 -9.82 12.00 -4.89
N VAL A 116 -8.84 12.66 -5.50
CA VAL A 116 -8.74 14.11 -5.50
C VAL A 116 -10.05 14.69 -6.05
N GLY A 117 -10.77 15.43 -5.22
CA GLY A 117 -12.14 15.92 -5.52
C GLY A 117 -13.23 15.34 -4.61
N GLY A 118 -12.89 14.35 -3.77
CA GLY A 118 -13.76 13.84 -2.71
C GLY A 118 -14.64 12.65 -3.09
N GLU A 119 -14.56 12.17 -4.34
CA GLU A 119 -15.20 10.92 -4.73
C GLU A 119 -14.51 9.72 -4.05
N VAL A 120 -15.31 8.74 -3.60
CA VAL A 120 -14.80 7.52 -2.96
C VAL A 120 -15.25 6.31 -3.74
N LEU A 121 -14.28 5.56 -4.25
CA LEU A 121 -14.50 4.31 -4.95
C LEU A 121 -14.40 3.13 -3.98
N ARG A 122 -15.32 2.18 -4.15
CA ARG A 122 -15.37 0.90 -3.43
C ARG A 122 -14.88 -0.20 -4.33
N LEU A 123 -13.68 -0.72 -4.06
CA LEU A 123 -13.06 -1.79 -4.83
C LEU A 123 -13.14 -3.10 -4.05
N ARG A 124 -13.61 -4.15 -4.73
CA ARG A 124 -13.54 -5.51 -4.20
C ARG A 124 -12.13 -6.05 -4.42
N VAL A 125 -11.52 -6.61 -3.38
CA VAL A 125 -10.24 -7.31 -3.50
C VAL A 125 -10.51 -8.78 -3.84
N ALA A 126 -9.89 -9.26 -4.91
CA ALA A 126 -9.97 -10.65 -5.33
C ALA A 126 -8.56 -11.26 -5.40
N TRP A 127 -8.30 -12.20 -4.49
CA TRP A 127 -7.09 -13.00 -4.49
C TRP A 127 -7.12 -14.03 -5.64
N PRO A 128 -5.99 -14.28 -6.32
CA PRO A 128 -5.86 -15.43 -7.21
C PRO A 128 -6.05 -16.76 -6.47
#